data_AF-A0A812V9Z5-F1
#
_entry.id   AF-A0A812V9Z5-F1
#
_cell.length_a   1.000
_cell.length_b   1.000
_cell.length_c   1.000
_cell.angle_alpha   90.00
_cell.angle_beta   90.00
_cell.angle_gamma   90.00
#
_symmetry.space_group_name_H-M   'P 1'
#
loop_
_entity.id
_entity.type
_entity.pdbx_description
1 polymer ?
#
loop_
_entity_poly.entity_id
_entity_poly.type
_entity_poly.pdbx_seq_one_letter_code
_entity_poly.pdbx_strand_id
1 'polypeptide(L)'
;MAYRNQVNEGNWYVFKNERFESFMEVLQTFLKEAGIVKPPLLACLAVAGVVVENSARFVNLGWEISGRKIEETLGIERVELINDFAAQGYGILTLNRDKDCEPLQKATVKEGAPIAVIGAGTGLGEAFLTVGAEGDYEVWPSEGGHAEYAPRQEGSNSLESELLQYLLIKYSEKARVSVERVAAGRGIANIYEFLAWKYPEKVNKAVHRSFIGPIEGPRTFDPAAITKAATSGICKLSKQAVDIWAGAYGSEAWRA
;
A
#
# COMPACT_ATOMS: atom_id res chain seq x y z
N MET A 1 5.75 -21.56 -12.38
CA MET A 1 4.39 -22.07 -12.65
C MET A 1 3.48 -20.89 -12.45
N ALA A 2 3.07 -20.28 -13.56
CA ALA A 2 2.11 -19.20 -13.55
C ALA A 2 0.74 -19.77 -13.17
N TYR A 3 -0.07 -18.97 -12.49
CA TYR A 3 -1.47 -19.31 -12.24
C TYR A 3 -2.34 -18.37 -13.05
N ARG A 4 -3.16 -18.95 -13.93
CA ARG A 4 -4.20 -18.21 -14.67
C ARG A 4 -5.43 -18.20 -13.79
N ASN A 5 -5.87 -17.01 -13.41
CA ASN A 5 -7.12 -16.84 -12.70
C ASN A 5 -8.10 -16.10 -13.62
N GLN A 6 -9.39 -16.34 -13.42
CA GLN A 6 -10.47 -15.61 -14.08
C GLN A 6 -11.19 -14.81 -13.00
N VAL A 7 -11.26 -13.51 -13.16
CA VAL A 7 -12.17 -12.64 -12.40
C VAL A 7 -12.87 -11.78 -13.44
N ASN A 8 -14.19 -11.67 -13.30
CA ASN A 8 -15.14 -11.00 -14.20
C ASN A 8 -14.49 -10.13 -15.29
N GLU A 9 -14.51 -10.67 -16.52
CA GLU A 9 -14.12 -10.03 -17.79
C GLU A 9 -12.62 -9.94 -18.17
N GLY A 10 -11.69 -10.55 -17.42
CA GLY A 10 -10.25 -10.56 -17.79
C GLY A 10 -9.51 -11.90 -17.61
N ASN A 11 -8.56 -12.19 -18.51
CA ASN A 11 -7.52 -13.21 -18.28
C ASN A 11 -6.34 -12.57 -17.56
N TRP A 12 -6.05 -12.99 -16.33
CA TRP A 12 -4.89 -12.52 -15.58
C TRP A 12 -3.92 -13.66 -15.29
N TYR A 13 -2.64 -13.33 -15.34
CA TYR A 13 -1.52 -14.26 -15.19
C TYR A 13 -0.70 -13.84 -13.98
N VAL A 14 -0.49 -14.76 -13.04
CA VAL A 14 0.27 -14.51 -11.83
C VAL A 14 1.58 -15.28 -11.86
N PHE A 15 2.69 -14.57 -11.75
CA PHE A 15 4.04 -15.12 -11.71
C PHE A 15 4.66 -14.87 -10.34
N LYS A 16 5.33 -15.88 -9.77
CA LYS A 16 6.10 -15.72 -8.53
C LYS A 16 7.50 -15.25 -8.88
N ASN A 17 7.89 -14.07 -8.39
CA ASN A 17 9.17 -13.44 -8.73
C ASN A 17 10.37 -14.36 -8.45
N GLU A 18 10.36 -15.16 -7.37
CA GLU A 18 11.50 -16.02 -7.01
C GLU A 18 11.78 -17.15 -8.01
N ARG A 19 10.90 -17.35 -9.00
CA ARG A 19 11.06 -18.37 -10.04
C ARG A 19 11.71 -17.87 -11.32
N PHE A 20 12.06 -16.59 -11.36
CA PHE A 20 12.62 -15.94 -12.54
C PHE A 20 13.89 -15.19 -12.15
N GLU A 21 14.85 -15.14 -13.05
CA GLU A 21 16.11 -14.41 -12.82
C GLU A 21 15.95 -12.92 -13.16
N SER A 22 14.94 -12.56 -13.96
CA SER A 22 14.67 -11.18 -14.34
C SER A 22 13.20 -10.94 -14.68
N PHE A 23 12.79 -9.67 -14.65
CA PHE A 23 11.47 -9.26 -15.12
C PHE A 23 11.26 -9.50 -16.63
N MET A 24 12.32 -9.41 -17.44
CA MET A 24 12.24 -9.71 -18.88
C MET A 24 11.78 -11.15 -19.13
N GLU A 25 12.29 -12.10 -18.33
CA GLU A 25 11.91 -13.50 -18.41
C GLU A 25 10.42 -13.71 -18.07
N VAL A 26 9.92 -12.96 -17.08
CA VAL A 26 8.48 -12.94 -16.74
C VAL A 26 7.65 -12.46 -17.91
N LEU A 27 8.02 -11.33 -18.54
CA LEU A 27 7.30 -10.78 -19.69
C LEU A 27 7.29 -11.73 -20.89
N GLN A 28 8.43 -12.32 -21.23
CA GLN A 28 8.51 -13.28 -22.34
C GLN A 28 7.64 -14.53 -22.08
N THR A 29 7.66 -15.02 -20.83
CA THR A 29 6.81 -16.13 -20.41
C THR A 29 5.34 -15.76 -20.50
N PHE A 30 4.97 -14.57 -20.03
CA PHE A 30 3.61 -14.04 -20.14
C PHE A 30 3.14 -13.95 -21.58
N LEU A 31 3.90 -13.32 -22.47
CA LEU A 31 3.51 -13.17 -23.89
C LEU A 31 3.30 -14.53 -24.55
N LYS A 32 4.14 -15.51 -24.24
CA LYS A 32 4.01 -16.89 -24.72
C LYS A 32 2.75 -17.57 -24.18
N GLU A 33 2.51 -17.52 -22.86
CA GLU A 33 1.35 -18.16 -22.22
C GLU A 33 0.02 -17.47 -22.55
N ALA A 34 0.07 -16.17 -22.87
CA ALA A 34 -1.06 -15.39 -23.37
C ALA A 34 -1.34 -15.61 -24.86
N GLY A 35 -0.45 -16.33 -25.58
CA GLY A 35 -0.60 -16.55 -27.01
C GLY A 35 -0.44 -15.28 -27.84
N ILE A 36 0.28 -14.28 -27.33
CA ILE A 36 0.53 -13.03 -28.06
C ILE A 36 1.65 -13.27 -29.07
N VAL A 37 1.27 -13.39 -30.34
CA VAL A 37 2.17 -13.69 -31.45
C VAL A 37 2.84 -12.44 -32.03
N LYS A 38 2.17 -11.28 -31.93
CA LYS A 38 2.69 -9.98 -32.37
C LYS A 38 2.81 -9.05 -31.16
N PRO A 39 3.91 -8.31 -31.00
CA PRO A 39 4.04 -7.39 -29.89
C PRO A 39 2.94 -6.31 -29.97
N PRO A 40 2.42 -5.86 -28.81
CA PRO A 40 1.51 -4.74 -28.78
C PRO A 40 2.22 -3.47 -29.24
N LEU A 41 1.44 -2.48 -29.69
CA LEU A 41 1.97 -1.15 -30.03
C LEU A 41 2.53 -0.46 -28.77
N LEU A 42 1.75 -0.50 -27.69
CA LEU A 42 2.05 0.18 -26.43
C LEU A 42 1.98 -0.82 -25.28
N ALA A 43 2.85 -0.64 -24.29
CA ALA A 43 2.74 -1.31 -23.00
C ALA A 43 2.92 -0.30 -21.87
N CYS A 44 2.07 -0.38 -20.85
CA CYS A 44 2.22 0.37 -19.61
C CYS A 44 2.42 -0.61 -18.45
N LEU A 45 3.48 -0.41 -17.67
CA LEU A 45 3.91 -1.32 -16.63
C LEU A 45 3.96 -0.59 -15.30
N ALA A 46 3.02 -0.92 -14.42
CA ALA A 46 3.00 -0.41 -13.05
C ALA A 46 4.03 -1.16 -12.19
N VAL A 47 4.85 -0.42 -11.45
CA VAL A 47 5.89 -0.98 -10.56
C VAL A 47 5.78 -0.42 -9.14
N ALA A 48 5.91 -1.29 -8.14
CA ALA A 48 5.89 -0.93 -6.73
C ALA A 48 7.25 -0.33 -6.30
N GLY A 49 7.50 0.91 -6.71
CA GLY A 49 8.73 1.64 -6.40
C GLY A 49 8.85 2.95 -7.17
N VAL A 50 9.98 3.63 -6.98
CA VAL A 50 10.31 4.88 -7.67
C VAL A 50 10.70 4.57 -9.11
N VAL A 51 10.05 5.25 -10.05
CA VAL A 51 10.42 5.25 -11.48
C VAL A 51 11.23 6.49 -11.77
N VAL A 52 12.42 6.30 -12.34
CA VAL A 52 13.32 7.37 -12.79
C VAL A 52 13.72 7.09 -14.22
N GLU A 53 13.53 8.05 -15.12
CA GLU A 53 13.91 7.93 -16.54
C GLU A 53 13.41 6.62 -17.17
N ASN A 54 12.11 6.32 -16.98
CA ASN A 54 11.44 5.11 -17.49
C ASN A 54 12.12 3.79 -17.05
N SER A 55 12.72 3.80 -15.85
CA SER A 55 13.43 2.65 -15.27
C SER A 55 13.13 2.52 -13.79
N ALA A 56 13.20 1.29 -13.26
CA ALA A 56 12.96 0.98 -11.86
C ALA A 56 13.92 -0.12 -11.36
N ARG A 57 14.39 0.03 -10.11
CA ARG A 57 15.30 -0.94 -9.48
C ARG A 57 14.65 -1.61 -8.27
N PHE A 58 14.63 -2.94 -8.28
CA PHE A 58 14.13 -3.77 -7.21
C PHE A 58 15.31 -4.40 -6.47
N VAL A 59 15.87 -3.68 -5.50
CA VAL A 59 17.08 -4.10 -4.77
C VAL A 59 16.92 -5.48 -4.14
N ASN A 60 15.75 -5.77 -3.55
CA ASN A 60 15.48 -7.07 -2.91
C ASN A 60 15.45 -8.25 -3.89
N LEU A 61 15.15 -7.99 -5.17
CA LEU A 61 15.11 -9.01 -6.22
C LEU A 61 16.40 -9.01 -7.06
N GLY A 62 17.27 -8.01 -6.90
CA GLY A 62 18.40 -7.78 -7.81
C GLY A 62 17.99 -7.42 -9.23
N TRP A 63 16.73 -6.99 -9.45
CA TRP A 63 16.22 -6.70 -10.78
C TRP A 63 16.36 -5.21 -11.13
N GLU A 64 16.69 -4.95 -12.38
CA GLU A 64 16.61 -3.64 -13.00
C GLU A 64 15.70 -3.73 -14.23
N ILE A 65 14.65 -2.91 -14.23
CA ILE A 65 13.65 -2.85 -15.29
C ILE A 65 13.85 -1.53 -16.03
N SER A 66 13.98 -1.61 -17.34
CA SER A 66 14.11 -0.43 -18.22
C SER A 66 13.10 -0.57 -19.35
N GLY A 67 12.20 0.42 -19.50
CA GLY A 67 11.21 0.44 -20.57
C GLY A 67 11.87 0.33 -21.95
N ARG A 68 12.95 1.10 -22.17
CA ARG A 68 13.74 1.05 -23.40
C ARG A 68 14.28 -0.34 -23.72
N LYS A 69 14.82 -1.04 -22.73
CA LYS A 69 15.32 -2.42 -22.94
C LYS A 69 14.18 -3.37 -23.33
N ILE A 70 12.97 -3.16 -22.81
CA ILE A 70 11.78 -3.94 -23.13
C ILE A 70 11.30 -3.64 -24.56
N GLU A 71 11.27 -2.37 -24.97
CA GLU A 71 10.99 -1.96 -26.36
C GLU A 71 11.92 -2.68 -27.34
N GLU A 72 13.24 -2.55 -27.13
CA GLU A 72 14.27 -3.13 -28.00
C GLU A 72 14.19 -4.66 -28.05
N THR A 73 13.93 -5.32 -26.92
CA THR A 73 13.94 -6.79 -26.83
C THR A 73 12.66 -7.43 -27.36
N LEU A 74 11.50 -6.80 -27.13
CA LEU A 74 10.20 -7.37 -27.47
C LEU A 74 9.60 -6.80 -28.76
N GLY A 75 10.20 -5.74 -29.32
CA GLY A 75 9.68 -5.06 -30.50
C GLY A 75 8.37 -4.30 -30.22
N ILE A 76 8.18 -3.84 -28.99
CA ILE A 76 7.06 -2.97 -28.60
C ILE A 76 7.46 -1.54 -28.96
N GLU A 77 6.58 -0.77 -29.60
CA GLU A 77 6.91 0.58 -30.08
C GLU A 77 7.18 1.55 -28.93
N ARG A 78 6.39 1.46 -27.86
CA ARG A 78 6.61 2.25 -26.64
C ARG A 78 6.23 1.50 -25.37
N VAL A 79 7.11 1.54 -24.38
CA VAL A 79 6.91 0.98 -23.05
C VAL A 79 7.04 2.09 -22.02
N GLU A 80 6.00 2.29 -21.23
CA GLU A 80 6.00 3.26 -20.13
C GLU A 80 5.96 2.55 -18.79
N LEU A 81 6.96 2.78 -17.95
CA LEU A 81 6.95 2.39 -16.56
C LEU A 81 6.30 3.50 -15.75
N ILE A 82 5.35 3.14 -14.90
CA ILE A 82 4.69 4.07 -13.98
C ILE A 82 4.73 3.51 -12.55
N ASN A 83 4.68 4.41 -11.58
CA ASN A 83 4.51 4.02 -10.19
C ASN A 83 3.14 3.31 -9.98
N ASP A 84 3.07 2.38 -9.03
CA ASP A 84 1.86 1.63 -8.70
C ASP A 84 0.70 2.49 -8.21
N PHE A 85 0.96 3.56 -7.46
CA PHE A 85 -0.06 4.56 -7.09
C PHE A 85 -0.43 5.49 -8.25
N ALA A 86 0.47 5.73 -9.20
CA ALA A 86 0.09 6.39 -10.45
C ALA A 86 -0.90 5.53 -11.25
N ALA A 87 -0.65 4.22 -11.33
CA ALA A 87 -1.55 3.27 -11.98
C ALA A 87 -2.91 3.18 -11.28
N GLN A 88 -2.93 3.14 -9.94
CA GLN A 88 -4.17 3.20 -9.16
C GLN A 88 -4.92 4.52 -9.40
N GLY A 89 -4.21 5.65 -9.47
CA GLY A 89 -4.81 6.95 -9.79
C GLY A 89 -5.53 6.94 -11.14
N TYR A 90 -4.91 6.43 -12.20
CA TYR A 90 -5.63 6.29 -13.48
C TYR A 90 -6.74 5.25 -13.41
N GLY A 91 -6.54 4.17 -12.66
CA GLY A 91 -7.54 3.12 -12.46
C GLY A 91 -8.82 3.60 -11.79
N ILE A 92 -8.75 4.51 -10.81
CA ILE A 92 -9.96 5.00 -10.14
C ILE A 92 -10.90 5.78 -11.07
N LEU A 93 -10.38 6.35 -12.16
CA LEU A 93 -11.18 7.05 -13.17
C LEU A 93 -12.04 6.10 -14.00
N THR A 94 -11.73 4.80 -14.01
CA THR A 94 -12.47 3.78 -14.78
C THR A 94 -13.53 3.05 -13.94
N LEU A 95 -13.55 3.27 -12.63
CA LEU A 95 -14.47 2.59 -11.71
C LEU A 95 -15.90 3.08 -11.88
N ASN A 96 -16.84 2.14 -11.83
CA ASN A 96 -18.25 2.47 -11.70
C ASN A 96 -18.54 2.81 -10.23
N ARG A 97 -18.79 4.09 -9.96
CA ARG A 97 -19.01 4.60 -8.59
C ARG A 97 -20.13 3.91 -7.82
N ASP A 98 -21.16 3.38 -8.49
CA ASP A 98 -22.30 2.74 -7.82
C ASP A 98 -22.06 1.24 -7.57
N LYS A 99 -21.13 0.61 -8.30
CA LYS A 99 -20.88 -0.84 -8.23
C LYS A 99 -19.56 -1.18 -7.54
N ASP A 100 -18.55 -0.35 -7.73
CA ASP A 100 -17.18 -0.61 -7.35
C ASP A 100 -16.73 0.24 -6.14
N CYS A 101 -17.54 1.21 -5.71
CA CYS A 101 -17.20 2.12 -4.62
C CYS A 101 -18.27 2.13 -3.52
N GLU A 102 -17.83 2.25 -2.26
CA GLU A 102 -18.70 2.45 -1.10
C GLU A 102 -18.45 3.86 -0.51
N PRO A 103 -19.47 4.73 -0.44
CA PRO A 103 -19.29 6.08 0.09
C PRO A 103 -19.17 6.06 1.63
N LEU A 104 -17.99 6.41 2.14
CA LEU A 104 -17.75 6.51 3.59
C LEU A 104 -18.34 7.79 4.21
N GLN A 105 -18.46 8.86 3.43
CA GLN A 105 -19.04 10.13 3.86
C GLN A 105 -19.97 10.68 2.76
N LYS A 106 -21.02 11.38 3.18
CA LYS A 106 -21.89 12.10 2.24
C LYS A 106 -21.18 13.36 1.78
N ALA A 107 -20.71 13.36 0.54
CA ALA A 107 -20.12 14.52 -0.10
C ALA A 107 -20.68 14.67 -1.52
N THR A 108 -20.75 15.91 -2.00
CA THR A 108 -21.10 16.18 -3.41
C THR A 108 -19.84 16.10 -4.24
N VAL A 109 -19.87 15.31 -5.30
CA VAL A 109 -18.77 15.19 -6.25
C VAL A 109 -18.68 16.50 -7.04
N LYS A 110 -17.48 17.07 -7.11
CA LYS A 110 -17.22 18.27 -7.92
C LYS A 110 -16.38 17.88 -9.12
N GLU A 111 -16.99 17.96 -10.31
CA GLU A 111 -16.27 17.76 -11.56
C GLU A 111 -15.10 18.75 -11.67
N GLY A 112 -13.96 18.22 -12.13
CA GLY A 112 -12.72 18.95 -12.30
C GLY A 112 -12.02 19.40 -11.02
N ALA A 113 -12.51 19.01 -9.84
CA ALA A 113 -11.77 19.20 -8.60
C ALA A 113 -10.61 18.19 -8.50
N PRO A 114 -9.53 18.53 -7.76
CA PRO A 114 -8.48 17.57 -7.45
C PRO A 114 -9.03 16.34 -6.74
N ILE A 115 -8.44 15.17 -7.04
CA ILE A 115 -8.80 13.90 -6.39
C ILE A 115 -7.58 13.39 -5.65
N ALA A 116 -7.70 13.11 -4.35
CA ALA A 116 -6.66 12.43 -3.59
C ALA A 116 -6.93 10.91 -3.60
N VAL A 117 -5.86 10.12 -3.73
CA VAL A 117 -5.87 8.67 -3.67
C VAL A 117 -4.91 8.25 -2.57
N ILE A 118 -5.45 7.55 -1.57
CA ILE A 118 -4.68 7.02 -0.43
C ILE A 118 -4.99 5.54 -0.28
N GLY A 119 -3.95 4.74 -0.04
CA GLY A 119 -4.09 3.30 0.10
C GLY A 119 -3.14 2.74 1.15
N ALA A 120 -3.70 2.16 2.21
CA ALA A 120 -2.93 1.42 3.20
C ALA A 120 -2.81 -0.06 2.85
N GLY A 121 -1.58 -0.54 2.75
CA GLY A 121 -1.23 -1.94 2.58
C GLY A 121 -0.01 -2.30 3.43
N THR A 122 1.01 -2.90 2.81
CA THR A 122 2.32 -3.09 3.47
C THR A 122 2.94 -1.74 3.86
N GLY A 123 2.81 -0.74 2.99
CA GLY A 123 3.12 0.66 3.22
C GLY A 123 1.88 1.55 3.10
N LEU A 124 2.09 2.86 3.04
CA LEU A 124 1.05 3.86 2.82
C LEU A 124 1.41 4.65 1.56
N GLY A 125 0.72 4.39 0.47
CA GLY A 125 0.93 5.12 -0.77
C GLY A 125 -0.14 6.18 -0.99
N GLU A 126 0.28 7.24 -1.65
CA GLU A 126 -0.53 8.43 -1.88
C GLU A 126 -0.25 8.99 -3.28
N ALA A 127 -1.31 9.38 -3.97
CA ALA A 127 -1.24 10.12 -5.21
C ALA A 127 -2.37 11.16 -5.24
N PHE A 128 -2.25 12.16 -6.10
CA PHE A 128 -3.34 13.08 -6.37
C PHE A 128 -3.50 13.29 -7.86
N LEU A 129 -4.71 13.65 -8.27
CA LEU A 129 -5.04 13.93 -9.65
C LEU A 129 -5.50 15.37 -9.78
N THR A 130 -5.10 16.01 -10.86
CA THR A 130 -5.53 17.36 -11.24
C THR A 130 -5.99 17.36 -12.69
N VAL A 131 -6.90 18.26 -13.04
CA VAL A 131 -7.30 18.44 -14.44
C VAL A 131 -6.17 19.12 -15.20
N GLY A 132 -5.70 18.47 -16.26
CA GLY A 132 -4.75 19.00 -17.22
C GLY A 132 -5.38 20.01 -18.17
N ALA A 133 -4.58 20.60 -19.05
CA ALA A 133 -5.02 21.68 -19.94
C ALA A 133 -6.15 21.27 -20.90
N GLU A 134 -6.23 19.99 -21.25
CA GLU A 134 -7.20 19.43 -22.19
C GLU A 134 -8.50 18.95 -21.52
N GLY A 135 -8.59 19.06 -20.19
CA GLY A 135 -9.77 18.65 -19.42
C GLY A 135 -9.70 17.24 -18.83
N ASP A 136 -8.69 16.45 -19.21
CA ASP A 136 -8.43 15.12 -18.66
C ASP A 136 -7.67 15.19 -17.33
N TYR A 137 -7.84 14.18 -16.49
CA TYR A 137 -7.10 14.09 -15.24
C TYR A 137 -5.69 13.54 -15.44
N GLU A 138 -4.69 14.23 -14.90
CA GLU A 138 -3.30 13.80 -14.79
C GLU A 138 -3.01 13.33 -13.37
N VAL A 139 -2.27 12.21 -13.23
CA VAL A 139 -1.93 11.63 -11.93
C VAL A 139 -0.52 12.01 -11.50
N TRP A 140 -0.40 12.44 -10.25
CA TRP A 140 0.86 12.78 -9.59
C TRP A 140 1.10 11.80 -8.43
N PRO A 141 2.00 10.81 -8.59
CA PRO A 141 2.40 9.95 -7.48
C PRO A 141 3.19 10.77 -6.44
N SER A 142 3.07 10.38 -5.17
CA SER A 142 3.74 11.07 -4.07
C SER A 142 4.26 10.11 -3.01
N GLU A 143 5.22 10.58 -2.21
CA GLU A 143 5.73 9.88 -1.03
C GLU A 143 5.09 10.42 0.25
N GLY A 144 3.85 10.92 0.17
CA GLY A 144 3.17 11.63 1.26
C GLY A 144 3.03 10.79 2.54
N GLY A 145 2.84 9.48 2.42
CA GLY A 145 2.80 8.56 3.57
C GLY A 145 4.11 8.49 4.38
N HIS A 146 5.23 9.00 3.83
CA HIS A 146 6.50 9.15 4.54
C HIS A 146 6.64 10.46 5.32
N ALA A 147 5.66 11.38 5.22
CA ALA A 147 5.57 12.57 6.06
C ALA A 147 5.49 12.22 7.55
N GLU A 148 5.82 13.19 8.40
CA GLU A 148 5.87 12.98 9.86
C GLU A 148 4.47 12.74 10.44
N TYR A 149 4.36 11.74 11.31
CA TYR A 149 3.13 11.44 12.03
C TYR A 149 2.84 12.54 13.05
N ALA A 150 1.70 13.21 12.88
CA ALA A 150 1.20 14.22 13.80
C ALA A 150 0.01 13.64 14.61
N PRO A 151 0.23 13.22 15.87
CA PRO A 151 -0.82 12.61 16.68
C PRO A 151 -1.97 13.59 16.95
N ARG A 152 -3.20 13.08 16.97
CA ARG A 152 -4.36 13.88 17.34
C ARG A 152 -4.27 14.26 18.81
N GLN A 153 -4.63 15.51 19.12
CA GLN A 153 -4.68 15.99 20.50
C GLN A 153 -6.13 16.17 20.92
N GLU A 154 -6.55 15.38 21.91
CA GLU A 154 -7.65 15.74 22.80
C GLU A 154 -7.02 16.23 24.11
N GLY A 155 -6.52 17.48 24.11
CA GLY A 155 -5.78 18.07 25.24
C GLY A 155 -4.30 17.67 25.32
N SER A 156 -3.65 18.02 26.44
CA SER A 156 -2.19 17.97 26.59
C SER A 156 -1.58 16.57 26.79
N ASN A 157 -2.39 15.51 26.97
CA ASN A 157 -1.95 14.13 27.19
C ASN A 157 -2.82 13.13 26.41
N SER A 158 -2.67 13.08 25.09
CA SER A 158 -3.37 12.06 24.28
C SER A 158 -2.58 10.75 24.23
N LEU A 159 -3.30 9.62 24.19
CA LEU A 159 -2.72 8.29 24.02
C LEU A 159 -1.87 8.18 22.75
N GLU A 160 -2.21 8.95 21.71
CA GLU A 160 -1.46 9.01 20.45
C GLU A 160 -0.13 9.78 20.58
N SER A 161 -0.06 10.80 21.44
CA SER A 161 1.22 11.44 21.77
C SER A 161 2.18 10.47 22.47
N GLU A 162 1.67 9.65 23.39
CA GLU A 162 2.46 8.60 24.03
C GLU A 162 2.88 7.50 23.05
N LEU A 163 1.99 7.14 22.10
CA LEU A 163 2.34 6.24 21.00
C LEU A 163 3.49 6.81 20.17
N LEU A 164 3.45 8.11 19.82
CA LEU A 164 4.55 8.74 19.09
C LEU A 164 5.87 8.63 19.86
N GLN A 165 5.88 8.90 21.17
CA GLN A 165 7.08 8.75 22.00
C GLN A 165 7.58 7.30 22.03
N TYR A 166 6.68 6.33 22.17
CA TYR A 166 7.03 4.91 22.10
C TYR A 166 7.68 4.55 20.75
N LEU A 167 7.12 5.03 19.63
CA LEU A 167 7.65 4.77 18.30
C LEU A 167 8.98 5.48 18.03
N LEU A 168 9.19 6.68 18.58
CA LEU A 168 10.48 7.38 18.50
C LEU A 168 11.58 6.58 19.22
N ILE A 169 11.27 5.97 20.35
CA ILE A 169 12.21 5.07 21.05
C ILE A 169 12.44 3.79 20.24
N LYS A 170 11.36 3.15 19.74
CA LYS A 170 11.44 1.91 18.94
C LYS A 170 12.26 2.08 17.66
N TYR A 171 12.20 3.26 17.05
CA TYR A 171 12.88 3.58 15.81
C TYR A 171 13.98 4.64 15.97
N SER A 172 14.62 4.68 17.14
CA SER A 172 15.60 5.71 17.54
C SER A 172 16.72 5.93 16.51
N GLU A 173 17.14 4.90 15.79
CA GLU A 173 18.14 5.00 14.72
C GLU A 173 17.74 5.91 13.56
N LYS A 174 16.44 6.10 13.33
CA LYS A 174 15.90 6.89 12.20
C LYS A 174 15.39 8.27 12.63
N ALA A 175 15.33 8.56 13.92
CA ALA A 175 14.89 9.83 14.54
C ALA A 175 13.55 10.44 14.03
N ARG A 176 12.74 9.67 13.30
CA ARG A 176 11.46 10.11 12.75
C ARG A 176 10.45 8.96 12.74
N VAL A 177 9.17 9.29 12.85
CA VAL A 177 8.05 8.37 12.71
C VAL A 177 7.15 8.90 11.60
N SER A 178 7.03 8.17 10.50
CA SER A 178 6.16 8.56 9.39
C SER A 178 4.71 8.15 9.65
N VAL A 179 3.77 8.79 8.94
CA VAL A 179 2.34 8.39 8.97
C VAL A 179 2.18 6.92 8.60
N GLU A 180 2.93 6.40 7.62
CA GLU A 180 2.96 4.99 7.26
C GLU A 180 3.18 4.05 8.46
N ARG A 181 4.03 4.45 9.43
CA ARG A 181 4.32 3.61 10.60
C ARG A 181 3.15 3.49 11.57
N VAL A 182 2.09 4.27 11.38
CA VAL A 182 0.88 4.27 12.19
C VAL A 182 -0.34 3.87 11.34
N ALA A 183 -0.46 4.36 10.11
CA ALA A 183 -1.63 4.21 9.25
C ALA A 183 -1.43 3.23 8.07
N ALA A 184 -0.43 2.35 8.11
CA ALA A 184 -0.31 1.19 7.21
C ALA A 184 -0.55 -0.14 7.98
N GLY A 185 -0.46 -1.29 7.29
CA GLY A 185 -0.63 -2.61 7.93
C GLY A 185 0.36 -2.86 9.08
N ARG A 186 1.61 -2.40 8.96
CA ARG A 186 2.59 -2.43 10.06
C ARG A 186 2.21 -1.51 11.22
N GLY A 187 1.42 -0.47 10.96
CA GLY A 187 0.92 0.45 11.96
C GLY A 187 0.04 -0.22 13.01
N ILE A 188 -0.81 -1.17 12.60
CA ILE A 188 -1.65 -1.94 13.52
C ILE A 188 -0.78 -2.73 14.53
N ALA A 189 0.30 -3.35 14.06
CA ALA A 189 1.25 -4.04 14.94
C ALA A 189 1.94 -3.07 15.90
N ASN A 190 2.42 -1.94 15.38
CA ASN A 190 3.06 -0.89 16.18
C ASN A 190 2.16 -0.35 17.29
N ILE A 191 0.90 -0.06 16.98
CA ILE A 191 -0.08 0.44 17.94
C ILE A 191 -0.40 -0.64 18.98
N TYR A 192 -0.63 -1.89 18.55
CA TYR A 192 -0.92 -2.98 19.48
C TYR A 192 0.25 -3.27 20.43
N GLU A 193 1.49 -3.28 19.94
CA GLU A 193 2.69 -3.42 20.78
C GLU A 193 2.77 -2.35 21.85
N PHE A 194 2.55 -1.09 21.47
CA PHE A 194 2.48 0.03 22.41
C PHE A 194 1.39 -0.19 23.47
N LEU A 195 0.17 -0.55 23.05
CA LEU A 195 -0.94 -0.79 23.98
C LEU A 195 -0.68 -1.96 24.92
N ALA A 196 -0.05 -3.03 24.42
CA ALA A 196 0.31 -4.21 25.23
C ALA A 196 1.42 -3.89 26.23
N TRP A 197 2.39 -3.05 25.85
CA TRP A 197 3.43 -2.55 26.75
C TRP A 197 2.85 -1.62 27.82
N LYS A 198 1.94 -0.72 27.44
CA LYS A 198 1.33 0.26 28.35
C LYS A 198 0.31 -0.36 29.31
N TYR A 199 -0.42 -1.39 28.88
CA TYR A 199 -1.47 -2.05 29.66
C TYR A 199 -1.28 -3.58 29.70
N PRO A 200 -0.18 -4.09 30.29
CA PRO A 200 0.13 -5.51 30.31
C PRO A 200 -0.96 -6.37 30.97
N GLU A 201 -1.69 -5.81 31.93
CA GLU A 201 -2.80 -6.46 32.63
C GLU A 201 -4.04 -6.67 31.74
N LYS A 202 -4.17 -5.92 30.64
CA LYS A 202 -5.31 -6.00 29.70
C LYS A 202 -5.01 -6.91 28.50
N VAL A 203 -3.82 -7.49 28.43
CA VAL A 203 -3.40 -8.33 27.30
C VAL A 203 -4.15 -9.65 27.31
N ASN A 204 -4.88 -9.92 26.23
CA ASN A 204 -5.41 -11.26 25.96
C ASN A 204 -4.24 -12.17 25.50
N LYS A 205 -3.86 -13.13 26.35
CA LYS A 205 -2.71 -14.02 26.12
C LYS A 205 -2.80 -14.84 24.83
N ALA A 206 -4.01 -15.29 24.45
CA ALA A 206 -4.20 -16.07 23.24
C ALA A 206 -3.95 -15.23 21.98
N VAL A 207 -4.56 -14.03 21.93
CA VAL A 207 -4.35 -13.09 20.82
C VAL A 207 -2.90 -12.61 20.76
N HIS A 208 -2.29 -12.32 21.91
CA HIS A 208 -0.90 -11.88 21.98
C HIS A 208 0.06 -12.95 21.46
N ARG A 209 -0.18 -14.24 21.78
CA ARG A 209 0.59 -15.36 21.25
C ARG A 209 0.45 -15.48 19.74
N SER A 210 -0.76 -15.33 19.20
CA SER A 210 -0.98 -15.30 17.75
C SER A 210 -0.28 -14.13 17.08
N PHE A 211 -0.20 -12.98 17.75
CA PHE A 211 0.45 -11.78 17.25
C PHE A 211 1.97 -11.89 17.20
N ILE A 212 2.63 -12.33 18.29
CA ILE A 212 4.11 -12.38 18.36
C ILE A 212 4.71 -13.58 17.63
N GLY A 213 3.89 -14.58 17.29
CA GLY A 213 4.34 -15.84 16.71
C GLY A 213 4.96 -16.80 17.73
N PRO A 214 5.65 -17.86 17.28
CA PRO A 214 6.33 -18.79 18.16
C PRO A 214 7.42 -18.09 19.00
N ILE A 215 7.65 -18.61 20.21
CA ILE A 215 8.68 -18.08 21.12
C ILE A 215 10.09 -18.37 20.56
N GLU A 216 10.22 -19.47 19.82
CA GLU A 216 11.46 -19.90 19.18
C GLU A 216 11.42 -19.57 17.68
N GLY A 217 12.47 -18.92 17.19
CA GLY A 217 12.61 -18.47 15.80
C GLY A 217 12.45 -16.95 15.61
N PRO A 218 12.57 -16.46 14.37
CA PRO A 218 12.38 -15.05 14.07
C PRO A 218 10.94 -14.62 14.37
N ARG A 219 10.75 -13.58 15.17
CA ARG A 219 9.41 -13.02 15.44
C ARG A 219 8.79 -12.52 14.14
N THR A 220 7.62 -13.06 13.79
CA THR A 220 6.80 -12.56 12.70
C THR A 220 5.55 -11.94 13.29
N PHE A 221 5.58 -10.63 13.50
CA PHE A 221 4.38 -9.92 13.95
C PHE A 221 3.28 -10.09 12.91
N ASP A 222 2.11 -10.57 13.33
CA ASP A 222 0.95 -10.78 12.47
C ASP A 222 -0.14 -9.73 12.77
N PRO A 223 -0.18 -8.60 12.04
CA PRO A 223 -1.25 -7.62 12.15
C PRO A 223 -2.65 -8.21 11.90
N ALA A 224 -2.76 -9.28 11.10
CA ALA A 224 -4.05 -9.90 10.79
C ALA A 224 -4.66 -10.60 12.01
N ALA A 225 -3.84 -11.09 12.94
CA ALA A 225 -4.33 -11.62 14.22
C ALA A 225 -5.03 -10.51 15.03
N ILE A 226 -4.51 -9.28 14.99
CA ILE A 226 -5.08 -8.13 15.70
C ILE A 226 -6.39 -7.68 15.06
N THR A 227 -6.45 -7.53 13.74
CA THR A 227 -7.69 -7.13 13.06
C THR A 227 -8.80 -8.18 13.24
N LYS A 228 -8.49 -9.48 13.13
CA LYS A 228 -9.45 -10.57 13.41
C LYS A 228 -9.97 -10.52 14.85
N ALA A 229 -9.09 -10.29 15.82
CA ALA A 229 -9.47 -10.18 17.22
C ALA A 229 -10.30 -8.92 17.52
N ALA A 230 -10.06 -7.83 16.80
CA ALA A 230 -10.85 -6.61 16.89
C ALA A 230 -12.27 -6.82 16.34
N THR A 231 -12.40 -7.38 15.13
CA THR A 231 -13.68 -7.63 14.47
C THR A 231 -14.54 -8.64 15.23
N SER A 232 -13.93 -9.67 15.82
CA SER A 232 -14.66 -10.65 16.65
C SER A 232 -15.00 -10.15 18.06
N GLY A 233 -14.49 -8.98 18.48
CA GLY A 233 -14.77 -8.40 19.80
C GLY A 233 -14.09 -9.10 20.98
N ILE A 234 -13.18 -10.05 20.73
CA ILE A 234 -12.55 -10.89 21.78
C ILE A 234 -11.38 -10.20 22.51
N CYS A 235 -10.87 -9.08 21.98
CA CYS A 235 -9.74 -8.36 22.56
C CYS A 235 -9.94 -6.84 22.50
N LYS A 236 -10.11 -6.23 23.66
CA LYS A 236 -10.31 -4.77 23.80
C LYS A 236 -9.11 -3.97 23.27
N LEU A 237 -7.87 -4.41 23.55
CA LEU A 237 -6.67 -3.75 23.04
C LEU A 237 -6.55 -3.84 21.51
N SER A 238 -6.98 -4.96 20.92
CA SER A 238 -7.01 -5.09 19.46
C SER A 238 -8.02 -4.14 18.83
N LYS A 239 -9.22 -4.02 19.42
CA LYS A 239 -10.21 -3.03 18.99
C LYS A 239 -9.64 -1.61 19.09
N GLN A 240 -9.06 -1.25 20.23
CA GLN A 240 -8.45 0.06 20.43
C GLN A 240 -7.30 0.34 19.44
N ALA A 241 -6.50 -0.68 19.09
CA ALA A 241 -5.47 -0.53 18.08
C ALA A 241 -6.05 -0.20 16.69
N VAL A 242 -7.14 -0.89 16.30
CA VAL A 242 -7.85 -0.61 15.04
C VAL A 242 -8.53 0.75 15.06
N ASP A 243 -9.09 1.18 16.19
CA ASP A 243 -9.73 2.50 16.32
C ASP A 243 -8.70 3.64 16.19
N ILE A 244 -7.52 3.51 16.82
CA ILE A 244 -6.42 4.47 16.66
C ILE A 244 -5.92 4.47 15.21
N TRP A 245 -5.71 3.30 14.62
CA TRP A 245 -5.29 3.16 13.22
C TRP A 245 -6.27 3.84 12.26
N ALA A 246 -7.57 3.57 12.41
CA ALA A 246 -8.62 4.15 11.57
C ALA A 246 -8.71 5.67 11.75
N GLY A 247 -8.53 6.16 12.98
CA GLY A 247 -8.46 7.58 13.27
C GLY A 247 -7.26 8.28 12.62
N ALA A 248 -6.08 7.66 12.65
CA ALA A 248 -4.89 8.15 11.97
C ALA A 248 -5.06 8.15 10.44
N TYR A 249 -5.55 7.03 9.88
CA TYR A 249 -5.83 6.91 8.44
C TYR A 249 -6.86 7.93 7.95
N GLY A 250 -7.95 8.09 8.70
CA GLY A 250 -8.97 9.10 8.39
C GLY A 250 -8.44 10.53 8.48
N SER A 251 -7.51 10.81 9.39
CA SER A 251 -6.88 12.13 9.50
C SER A 251 -5.96 12.42 8.32
N GLU A 252 -5.25 11.41 7.82
CA GLU A 252 -4.42 11.56 6.62
C GLU A 252 -5.29 11.80 5.38
N ALA A 253 -6.36 11.04 5.22
CA ALA A 253 -7.29 11.16 4.09
C ALA A 253 -8.09 12.48 4.07
N TRP A 254 -8.29 13.12 5.22
CA TRP A 254 -9.21 14.26 5.40
C TRP A 254 -8.48 15.58 5.74
N ARG A 255 -7.17 15.71 5.54
CA ARG A 255 -6.50 17.02 5.66
C ARG A 255 -6.82 17.91 4.44
N ALA A 256 -8.07 18.38 4.37
CA ALA A 256 -8.54 19.47 3.51
C ALA A 256 -9.56 20.34 4.27
#